data_AF-A0A371Q8T7-F1
#
_entry.id   AF-A0A371Q8T7-F1
#
_cell.length_a   1.000
_cell.length_b   1.000
_cell.length_c   1.000
_cell.angle_alpha   90.00
_cell.angle_beta   90.00
_cell.angle_gamma   90.00
#
_symmetry.space_group_name_H-M   'P 1'
#
loop_
_entity.id
_entity.type
_entity.pdbx_description
1 polymer ?
#
loop_
_entity_poly.entity_id
_entity_poly.type
_entity_poly.pdbx_seq_one_letter_code
_entity_poly.pdbx_strand_id
1 'polypeptide(L)' 'MTTPVSLGLGHYEHPLLGRLVVDHAHDDRIGVLRAIAPDVGGPNVKPMLRIPDTPPVAWLVPEGGGVEWSTNPDAIEAAQ' A
#
# COMPACT_ATOMS: atom_id res chain seq x y z
N MET A 1 13.48 1.53 16.00
CA MET A 1 12.47 1.03 15.04
C MET A 1 11.12 1.19 15.70
N THR A 2 10.31 2.12 15.23
CA THR A 2 8.94 2.33 15.72
C THR A 2 8.07 1.21 15.18
N THR A 3 7.33 0.51 16.05
CA THR A 3 6.35 -0.49 15.61
C THR A 3 5.24 0.22 14.83
N PRO A 4 4.89 -0.22 13.61
CA PRO A 4 3.79 0.40 12.85
C PRO A 4 2.49 0.25 13.64
N VAL A 5 1.71 1.34 13.74
CA VAL A 5 0.45 1.32 14.47
C VAL A 5 -0.57 0.54 13.64
N SER A 6 -1.13 -0.52 14.21
CA SER A 6 -2.16 -1.31 13.53
C SER A 6 -3.52 -0.62 13.64
N LEU A 7 -4.21 -0.51 12.51
CA LEU A 7 -5.58 -0.04 12.38
C LEU A 7 -6.61 -1.19 12.44
N GLY A 8 -6.15 -2.44 12.61
CA GLY A 8 -6.98 -3.63 12.53
C GLY A 8 -7.15 -4.16 11.10
N LEU A 9 -7.63 -5.40 10.96
CA LEU A 9 -7.86 -6.06 9.67
C LEU A 9 -6.63 -6.07 8.73
N GLY A 10 -5.43 -6.14 9.29
CA GLY A 10 -4.18 -6.11 8.53
C GLY A 10 -3.75 -4.72 8.05
N HIS A 11 -4.48 -3.66 8.38
CA HIS A 11 -4.13 -2.30 7.98
C HIS A 11 -3.21 -1.65 9.01
N TYR A 12 -2.32 -0.79 8.53
CA TYR A 12 -1.36 -0.03 9.35
C TYR A 12 -1.45 1.46 9.04
N GLU A 13 -1.21 2.29 10.06
CA GLU A 13 -1.08 3.74 9.89
C GLU A 13 0.19 4.09 9.11
N HIS A 14 0.09 5.16 8.32
CA HIS A 14 1.24 5.75 7.65
C HIS A 14 1.01 7.26 7.46
N PRO A 15 2.02 8.13 7.69
CA PRO A 15 1.85 9.58 7.62
C PRO A 15 1.49 10.09 6.21
N LEU A 16 1.76 9.29 5.18
CA LEU A 16 1.43 9.61 3.79
C LEU A 16 0.07 9.08 3.34
N LEU A 17 -0.73 8.43 4.20
CA LEU A 17 -2.06 7.95 3.80
C LEU A 17 -2.91 9.11 3.27
N GLY A 18 -3.54 8.89 2.12
CA GLY A 18 -4.34 9.88 1.40
C GLY A 18 -3.54 10.94 0.64
N ARG A 19 -2.21 10.87 0.63
CA ARG A 19 -1.33 11.82 -0.07
C ARG A 19 -0.81 11.26 -1.38
N LEU A 20 -0.43 12.15 -2.29
CA LEU A 20 0.38 11.81 -3.44
C LEU A 20 1.78 11.40 -3.00
N VAL A 21 2.25 10.30 -3.56
CA VAL A 21 3.58 9.77 -3.34
C VAL A 21 4.23 9.36 -4.66
N VAL A 22 5.56 9.46 -4.70
CA VAL A 22 6.41 8.91 -5.76
C VAL A 22 6.80 7.49 -5.35
N ASP A 23 6.62 6.53 -6.25
CA ASP A 23 7.02 5.13 -6.09
C ASP A 23 8.30 4.85 -6.87
N HIS A 24 9.42 4.82 -6.16
CA HIS A 24 10.76 4.61 -6.73
C HIS A 24 10.96 3.19 -7.30
N ALA A 25 10.11 2.23 -6.91
CA ALA A 25 10.20 0.86 -7.43
C ALA A 25 9.54 0.69 -8.81
N HIS A 26 8.78 1.69 -9.27
CA HIS A 26 8.04 1.66 -10.53
C HIS A 26 8.34 2.90 -11.40
N ASP A 27 9.62 3.18 -11.64
CA ASP A 27 10.06 4.27 -12.52
C ASP A 27 9.50 5.65 -12.11
N ASP A 28 9.57 5.97 -10.81
CA ASP A 28 9.03 7.20 -10.20
C ASP A 28 7.54 7.45 -10.48
N ARG A 29 6.77 6.36 -10.62
CA ARG A 29 5.33 6.46 -10.86
C ARG A 29 4.64 7.13 -9.67
N ILE A 30 3.77 8.09 -9.97
CA ILE A 30 3.05 8.87 -8.96
C ILE A 30 1.64 8.29 -8.73
N GLY A 31 1.25 8.17 -7.46
CA GLY A 31 -0.09 7.74 -7.06
C GLY A 31 -0.48 8.22 -5.67
N VAL A 32 -1.76 8.09 -5.33
CA VAL A 32 -2.25 8.36 -3.96
C VAL A 32 -2.08 7.11 -3.11
N LEU A 33 -1.44 7.23 -1.95
CA LEU A 33 -1.34 6.13 -0.98
C LEU A 33 -2.70 5.86 -0.33
N ARG A 34 -3.26 4.67 -0.57
CA ARG A 34 -4.60 4.28 -0.08
C ARG A 34 -4.56 3.42 1.16
N ALA A 35 -3.57 2.52 1.28
CA ALA A 35 -3.43 1.64 2.43
C ALA A 35 -1.99 1.13 2.59
N ILE A 36 -1.61 0.83 3.83
CA ILE A 36 -0.52 -0.09 4.15
C ILE A 36 -1.17 -1.37 4.68
N ALA A 37 -1.14 -2.45 3.91
CA ALA A 37 -1.79 -3.71 4.24
C ALA A 37 -1.15 -4.89 3.50
N PRO A 38 -1.25 -6.14 4.01
CA PRO A 38 -0.80 -7.34 3.32
C PRO A 38 -1.22 -7.37 1.85
N ASP A 39 -0.31 -7.79 0.98
CA ASP A 39 -0.68 -8.07 -0.40
C ASP A 39 -1.59 -9.32 -0.42
N VAL A 40 -2.76 -9.18 -1.03
CA VAL A 40 -3.74 -10.26 -1.22
C VAL A 40 -3.71 -10.81 -2.66
N GLY A 41 -2.67 -10.47 -3.42
CA GLY A 41 -2.57 -10.60 -4.86
C GLY A 41 -2.78 -12.01 -5.43
N GLY A 42 -3.58 -12.06 -6.50
CA GLY A 42 -3.64 -13.18 -7.45
C GLY A 42 -5.03 -13.39 -8.05
N PRO A 43 -5.16 -13.96 -9.26
CA PRO A 43 -6.43 -14.27 -9.93
C PRO A 43 -7.31 -15.30 -9.18
N ASN A 44 -6.85 -15.79 -8.03
CA ASN A 44 -7.56 -16.72 -7.15
C ASN A 44 -7.85 -16.05 -5.81
N VAL A 45 -8.50 -14.89 -5.83
CA VAL A 45 -9.03 -14.24 -4.63
C VAL A 45 -10.15 -15.12 -4.07
N LYS A 46 -9.80 -16.08 -3.22
CA LYS A 46 -10.77 -16.83 -2.43
C LYS A 46 -11.09 -16.00 -1.18
N PRO A 47 -12.34 -16.02 -0.69
CA PRO A 47 -12.64 -15.45 0.62
C PRO A 47 -11.67 -16.01 1.65
N MET A 48 -10.87 -15.13 2.25
CA MET A 48 -9.92 -15.52 3.29
C MET A 48 -10.60 -15.40 4.65
N LEU A 49 -10.59 -16.48 5.42
CA LEU A 49 -11.11 -16.50 6.80
C LEU A 49 -10.14 -15.83 7.80
N ARG A 50 -8.93 -15.47 7.35
CA ARG A 50 -7.85 -14.90 8.16
C ARG A 50 -7.08 -13.88 7.34
N ILE A 51 -6.52 -12.88 8.02
CA ILE A 51 -5.58 -11.92 7.45
C ILE A 51 -4.30 -12.68 7.08
N PRO A 52 -3.77 -12.54 5.85
CA PRO A 52 -2.51 -13.15 5.47
C PRO A 52 -1.38 -12.71 6.40
N ASP A 53 -0.53 -13.67 6.79
CA ASP A 53 0.74 -13.41 7.48
C ASP A 53 1.83 -13.08 6.45
N THR A 54 1.58 -12.05 5.64
CA THR A 54 2.55 -11.53 4.67
C THR A 54 2.96 -10.11 5.07
N PRO A 55 4.20 -9.69 4.74
CA PRO A 55 4.62 -8.31 4.96
C PRO A 55 3.63 -7.32 4.31
N PRO A 56 3.30 -6.20 4.98
CA PRO A 56 2.42 -5.21 4.41
C PRO A 56 3.07 -4.53 3.20
N VAL A 57 2.24 -4.21 2.20
CA VAL A 57 2.60 -3.44 1.02
C VAL A 57 1.87 -2.09 1.03
N ALA A 58 2.41 -1.13 0.27
CA ALA A 58 1.75 0.13 0.00
C ALA A 58 0.84 -0.03 -1.23
N TRP A 59 -0.45 0.22 -1.05
CA TRP A 59 -1.44 0.22 -2.13
C TRP A 59 -1.63 1.62 -2.69
N LEU A 60 -1.39 1.78 -3.99
CA LEU A 60 -1.39 3.05 -4.71
C LEU A 60 -2.45 3.04 -5.81
N VAL A 61 -3.10 4.17 -6.00
CA VAL A 61 -4.04 4.42 -7.11
C VAL A 61 -3.56 5.62 -7.92
N PRO A 62 -3.74 5.66 -9.26
CA PRO A 62 -3.38 6.86 -10.02
C PRO A 62 -4.22 8.06 -9.56
N GLU A 63 -3.67 9.28 -9.64
CA GLU A 63 -4.38 10.51 -9.21
C GLU A 63 -5.75 10.67 -9.88
N GLY A 64 -5.84 10.35 -11.18
CA GLY A 64 -7.08 10.38 -11.95
C GLY A 64 -7.96 9.13 -11.81
N GLY A 65 -7.61 8.20 -10.93
CA GLY A 65 -8.18 6.86 -10.86
C GLY A 65 -7.60 5.89 -11.90
N GLY A 66 -7.92 4.61 -11.76
CA GLY A 66 -7.42 3.55 -12.65
C GLY A 66 -7.10 2.27 -11.89
N VAL A 67 -6.18 1.48 -12.44
CA VAL A 67 -5.77 0.21 -11.83
C VAL A 67 -4.76 0.49 -10.72
N GLU A 68 -5.10 0.03 -9.52
CA GLU A 68 -4.22 0.07 -8.35
C GLU A 68 -2.98 -0.80 -8.55
N TRP A 69 -1.90 -0.46 -7.86
CA TRP A 69 -0.70 -1.30 -7.78
C TRP A 69 -0.17 -1.34 -6.34
N SER A 70 0.59 -2.38 -6.04
CA SER A 70 1.29 -2.53 -4.77
C SER A 70 2.78 -2.27 -4.93
N THR A 71 3.41 -1.68 -3.91
CA THR A 71 4.87 -1.48 -3.83
C THR A 71 5.35 -1.67 -2.39
N ASN A 72 6.67 -1.71 -2.18
CA ASN A 72 7.24 -1.73 -0.83
C ASN A 72 6.97 -0.37 -0.13
N PRO A 73 6.45 -0.33 1.11
CA PRO A 73 6.26 0.92 1.85
C PRO A 73 7.53 1.77 2.01
N ASP A 74 8.72 1.15 1.98
CA ASP A 74 9.99 1.87 2.05
C ASP A 74 10.41 2.48 0.70
N ALA A 75 9.71 2.16 -0.40
CA ALA A 75 9.99 2.68 -1.74
C ALA A 75 9.18 3.93 -2.09
N ILE A 76 8.33 4.43 -1.19
CA ILE A 76 7.48 5.59 -1.43
C ILE A 76 7.97 6.82 -0.67
N GLU A 77 7.85 7.97 -1.31
CA GLU A 77 8.07 9.28 -0.68
C GLU A 77 6.96 10.26 -1.01
N ALA A 78 6.77 11.29 -0.20
CA ALA A 78 5.80 12.33 -0.50
C ALA A 78 6.14 13.02 -1.83
N ALA A 79 5.17 13.14 -2.73
CA ALA A 79 5.32 14.00 -3.89
C ALA A 79 5.42 15.47 -3.45
N GLN A 80 6.31 16.22 -4.08
CA GLN A 80 6.55 17.66 -3.82
C GLN A 80 5.32 18.52 -4.13
#